data_AF-A0AA88IUZ6-F1
#
_entry.id   AF-A0AA88IUZ6-F1
#
_cell.length_a   1.000
_cell.length_b   1.000
_cell.length_c   1.000
_cell.angle_alpha   90.00
_cell.angle_beta   90.00
_cell.angle_gamma   90.00
#
_symmetry.space_group_name_H-M   'P 1'
#
loop_
_entity.id
_entity.type
_entity.pdbx_description
1 polymer ?
#
loop_
_entity_poly.entity_id
_entity_poly.type
_entity_poly.pdbx_seq_one_letter_code
_entity_poly.pdbx_strand_id
1 'polypeptide(L)'
;MKSERSLSLCVTSNRRGDMDFLTLFAIYVAVVLTCIVLICKYSGQQQTPFNKLFNFALKVAAPFTPKWLQRFSQWILHRLFHQRSNIFIYLHILLELAVYAEFTYEVFGFCREMGTTLTSLSVPYVLLAIKTIFFYLCIKRDPGTVTKKKVAAQLHIYPYDNRLFHPEVSCPTCQLIKPARSKHCRVCNRCVPAL
;
A
#
# COMPACT_ATOMS: atom_id res chain seq x y z
N MET A 1 -0.75 -37.83 46.24
CA MET A 1 -0.89 -38.70 45.03
C MET A 1 -2.20 -38.60 44.25
N LYS A 2 -3.31 -38.07 44.81
CA LYS A 2 -4.60 -37.92 44.05
C LYS A 2 -4.74 -36.56 43.33
N SER A 3 -3.93 -35.56 43.71
CA SER A 3 -3.97 -34.20 43.15
C SER A 3 -3.27 -34.08 41.77
N GLU A 4 -2.15 -34.79 41.58
CA GLU A 4 -1.36 -34.70 40.33
C GLU A 4 -2.02 -35.38 39.12
N ARG A 5 -2.84 -36.42 39.35
CA ARG A 5 -3.62 -37.05 38.26
C ARG A 5 -4.73 -36.14 37.73
N SER A 6 -5.30 -35.28 38.57
CA SER A 6 -6.35 -34.33 38.17
C SER A 6 -5.79 -33.19 37.31
N LEU A 7 -4.54 -32.76 37.57
CA LEU A 7 -3.85 -31.75 36.76
C LEU A 7 -3.41 -32.29 35.39
N SER A 8 -2.97 -33.55 35.31
CA SER A 8 -2.60 -34.17 34.03
C SER A 8 -3.80 -34.43 33.10
N LEU A 9 -4.98 -34.72 33.67
CA LEU A 9 -6.23 -34.86 32.92
C LEU A 9 -6.80 -33.51 32.42
N CYS A 10 -6.55 -32.41 33.14
CA CYS A 10 -7.00 -31.08 32.69
C CYS A 10 -6.13 -30.53 31.55
N VAL A 11 -4.81 -30.79 31.56
CA VAL A 11 -3.90 -30.41 30.47
C VAL A 11 -4.16 -31.22 29.19
N THR A 12 -4.70 -32.43 29.30
CA THR A 12 -5.03 -33.27 28.14
C THR A 12 -6.42 -33.01 27.56
N SER A 13 -7.33 -32.42 28.33
CA SER A 13 -8.71 -32.12 27.88
C SER A 13 -8.86 -30.81 27.10
N ASN A 14 -7.90 -29.88 27.17
CA ASN A 14 -7.96 -28.63 26.39
C ASN A 14 -7.35 -28.74 24.98
N ARG A 15 -6.98 -29.95 24.55
CA ARG A 15 -6.30 -30.21 23.27
C ARG A 15 -7.28 -30.48 22.12
N ARG A 16 -8.35 -29.69 22.02
CA ARG A 16 -9.35 -29.80 20.94
C ARG A 16 -9.93 -28.42 20.62
N GLY A 17 -9.25 -27.68 19.75
CA GLY A 17 -9.83 -26.50 19.11
C GLY A 17 -8.85 -25.44 18.65
N ASP A 18 -7.69 -25.31 19.29
CA ASP A 18 -6.79 -24.19 18.98
C ASP A 18 -5.78 -24.62 17.91
N MET A 19 -5.92 -24.07 16.70
CA MET A 19 -4.83 -24.09 15.74
C MET A 19 -3.64 -23.39 16.40
N ASP A 20 -2.53 -24.12 16.62
CA ASP A 20 -1.34 -23.56 17.27
C ASP A 20 -0.98 -22.24 16.58
N PHE A 21 -0.85 -21.14 17.32
CA PHE A 21 -0.52 -19.82 16.77
C PHE A 21 0.65 -19.87 15.77
N LEU A 22 1.62 -20.76 16.02
CA LEU A 22 2.74 -21.03 15.16
C LEU A 22 2.34 -21.59 13.78
N THR A 23 1.32 -22.46 13.72
CA THR A 23 0.77 -22.98 12.46
C THR A 23 0.04 -21.90 11.68
N LEU A 24 -0.77 -21.06 12.35
CA LEU A 24 -1.43 -19.92 11.71
C LEU A 24 -0.42 -18.90 11.17
N PHE A 25 0.62 -18.60 11.96
CA PHE A 25 1.71 -17.72 11.55
C PHE A 25 2.49 -18.31 10.36
N ALA A 26 2.82 -19.60 10.39
CA ALA A 26 3.51 -20.28 9.28
C ALA A 26 2.66 -20.29 8.00
N ILE A 27 1.35 -20.55 8.11
CA ILE A 27 0.41 -20.46 6.98
C ILE A 27 0.37 -19.04 6.42
N TYR A 28 0.23 -18.02 7.27
CA TYR A 28 0.22 -16.63 6.85
C TYR A 28 1.50 -16.25 6.11
N VAL A 29 2.67 -16.58 6.66
CA VAL A 29 3.97 -16.29 6.03
C VAL A 29 4.09 -17.02 4.69
N ALA A 30 3.69 -18.29 4.60
CA ALA A 30 3.72 -19.04 3.36
C ALA A 30 2.81 -18.43 2.28
N VAL A 31 1.60 -17.99 2.66
CA VAL A 31 0.66 -17.29 1.76
C VAL A 31 1.22 -15.95 1.31
N VAL A 32 1.81 -15.17 2.20
CA VAL A 32 2.42 -13.87 1.85
C VAL A 32 3.60 -14.06 0.90
N LEU A 33 4.50 -15.01 1.20
CA LEU A 33 5.66 -15.30 0.34
C LEU A 33 5.24 -15.80 -1.04
N THR A 34 4.25 -16.70 -1.11
CA THR A 34 3.72 -17.16 -2.38
C THR A 34 3.08 -16.03 -3.18
N CYS A 35 2.30 -15.14 -2.53
CA CYS A 35 1.76 -13.95 -3.17
C CYS A 35 2.85 -13.01 -3.70
N ILE A 36 3.91 -12.75 -2.92
CA ILE A 36 5.05 -11.91 -3.34
C ILE A 36 5.76 -12.54 -4.54
N VAL A 37 6.07 -13.84 -4.48
CA VAL A 37 6.72 -14.56 -5.58
C VAL A 37 5.87 -14.49 -6.85
N LEU A 38 4.56 -14.71 -6.74
CA LEU A 38 3.64 -14.58 -7.87
C LEU A 38 3.65 -13.15 -8.44
N ILE A 39 3.53 -12.13 -7.60
CA ILE A 39 3.57 -10.72 -8.05
C ILE A 39 4.91 -10.43 -8.75
N CYS A 40 6.04 -10.83 -8.18
CA CYS A 40 7.36 -10.62 -8.75
C CYS A 40 7.52 -11.33 -10.11
N LYS A 41 7.05 -12.58 -10.25
CA LYS A 41 7.12 -13.30 -11.54
C LYS A 41 6.19 -12.72 -12.59
N TYR A 42 5.01 -12.21 -12.20
CA TYR A 42 4.00 -11.71 -13.14
C TYR A 42 4.05 -10.19 -13.37
N SER A 43 4.90 -9.46 -12.65
CA SER A 43 5.11 -8.00 -12.81
C SER A 43 5.53 -7.62 -14.25
N GLY A 44 6.18 -8.54 -14.97
CA GLY A 44 6.60 -8.34 -16.37
C GLY A 44 5.52 -8.59 -17.44
N GLN A 45 4.33 -9.08 -17.08
CA GLN A 45 3.30 -9.50 -18.05
C GLN A 45 2.01 -8.69 -17.87
N GLN A 46 1.54 -8.03 -18.95
CA GLN A 46 0.42 -7.08 -18.93
C GLN A 46 -0.94 -7.61 -18.40
N GLN A 47 -1.08 -8.92 -18.17
CA GLN A 47 -2.33 -9.56 -17.75
C GLN A 47 -2.07 -10.38 -16.48
N THR A 48 -2.33 -9.80 -15.31
CA THR A 48 -2.22 -10.52 -14.04
C THR A 48 -3.26 -11.66 -13.98
N PRO A 49 -2.97 -12.78 -13.29
CA PRO A 49 -3.95 -13.85 -13.08
C PRO A 49 -5.22 -13.33 -12.39
N PHE A 50 -5.08 -12.29 -11.55
CA PHE A 50 -6.20 -11.57 -10.96
C PHE A 50 -7.12 -10.95 -12.02
N ASN A 51 -6.57 -10.39 -13.10
CA ASN A 51 -7.38 -9.83 -14.19
C ASN A 51 -8.11 -10.93 -14.98
N LYS A 52 -7.51 -12.11 -15.15
CA LYS A 52 -8.19 -13.27 -15.76
C LYS A 52 -9.29 -13.81 -14.86
N LEU A 53 -9.02 -13.96 -13.56
CA LEU A 53 -10.00 -14.41 -12.57
C LEU A 53 -11.15 -13.41 -12.43
N PHE A 54 -10.85 -12.11 -12.39
CA PHE A 54 -11.84 -11.03 -12.37
C PHE A 54 -12.66 -11.02 -13.66
N ASN A 55 -12.05 -11.20 -14.84
CA ASN A 55 -12.79 -11.32 -16.09
C ASN A 55 -13.64 -12.60 -16.16
N PHE A 56 -13.20 -13.71 -15.56
CA PHE A 56 -13.98 -14.93 -15.45
C PHE A 56 -15.17 -14.76 -14.49
N ALA A 57 -14.93 -14.19 -13.31
CA ALA A 57 -15.99 -13.85 -12.35
C ALA A 57 -16.98 -12.84 -12.94
N LEU A 58 -16.49 -11.83 -13.67
CA LEU A 58 -17.32 -10.89 -14.43
C LEU A 58 -18.08 -11.56 -15.57
N LYS A 59 -17.54 -12.62 -16.20
CA LYS A 59 -18.23 -13.38 -17.26
C LYS A 59 -19.34 -14.27 -16.70
N VAL A 60 -19.14 -14.80 -15.49
CA VAL A 60 -20.16 -15.54 -14.73
C VAL A 60 -21.22 -14.60 -14.15
N ALA A 61 -20.83 -13.38 -13.75
CA ALA A 61 -21.73 -12.34 -13.24
C ALA A 61 -22.35 -11.48 -14.36
N ALA A 62 -21.85 -11.54 -15.60
CA ALA A 62 -22.33 -10.79 -16.77
C ALA A 62 -23.83 -10.91 -17.09
N PRO A 63 -24.49 -12.08 -16.90
CA PRO A 63 -25.95 -12.14 -17.10
C PRO A 63 -26.73 -11.38 -16.01
N PHE A 64 -26.13 -11.13 -14.84
CA PHE A 64 -26.77 -10.45 -13.72
C PHE A 64 -26.32 -8.98 -13.54
N THR A 65 -25.21 -8.57 -14.14
CA THR A 65 -24.64 -7.22 -13.94
C THR A 65 -24.88 -6.32 -15.16
N PRO A 66 -25.56 -5.16 -15.00
CA PRO A 66 -25.83 -4.26 -16.11
C PRO A 66 -24.52 -3.69 -16.69
N LYS A 67 -24.44 -3.55 -18.02
CA LYS A 67 -23.26 -3.01 -18.73
C LYS A 67 -22.81 -1.62 -18.22
N TRP A 68 -23.74 -0.86 -17.64
CA TRP A 68 -23.44 0.41 -16.97
C TRP A 68 -22.58 0.22 -15.72
N LEU A 69 -22.83 -0.82 -14.92
CA LEU A 69 -22.07 -1.11 -13.69
C LEU A 69 -20.61 -1.50 -14.00
N GLN A 70 -20.38 -2.24 -15.08
CA GLN A 70 -19.01 -2.60 -15.50
C GLN A 70 -18.23 -1.38 -16.00
N ARG A 71 -18.89 -0.48 -16.76
CA ARG A 71 -18.27 0.79 -17.19
C ARG A 71 -18.05 1.73 -16.00
N PHE A 72 -19.00 1.77 -15.08
CA PHE A 72 -18.94 2.58 -13.87
C PHE A 72 -17.84 2.08 -12.93
N SER A 73 -17.69 0.77 -12.74
CA SER A 73 -16.61 0.20 -11.93
C SER A 73 -15.24 0.47 -12.56
N GLN A 74 -15.08 0.29 -13.87
CA GLN A 74 -13.82 0.60 -14.55
C GLN A 74 -13.51 2.11 -14.51
N TRP A 75 -14.53 2.96 -14.64
CA TRP A 75 -14.38 4.41 -14.54
C TRP A 75 -14.02 4.85 -13.11
N ILE A 76 -14.68 4.28 -12.10
CA ILE A 76 -14.36 4.49 -10.68
C ILE A 76 -12.95 4.02 -10.37
N LEU A 77 -12.56 2.82 -10.80
CA LEU A 77 -11.23 2.26 -10.57
C LEU A 77 -10.17 3.14 -11.23
N HIS A 78 -10.38 3.53 -12.48
CA HIS A 78 -9.48 4.47 -13.15
C HIS A 78 -9.41 5.82 -12.41
N ARG A 79 -10.53 6.32 -11.90
CA ARG A 79 -10.55 7.59 -11.16
C ARG A 79 -9.95 7.49 -9.75
N LEU A 80 -10.13 6.36 -9.06
CA LEU A 80 -9.56 6.09 -7.73
C LEU A 80 -8.06 5.82 -7.79
N PHE A 81 -7.61 5.01 -8.75
CA PHE A 81 -6.20 4.62 -8.88
C PHE A 81 -5.36 5.61 -9.69
N HIS A 82 -5.95 6.30 -10.68
CA HIS A 82 -5.19 7.11 -11.64
C HIS A 82 -5.25 8.63 -11.39
N GLN A 83 -6.16 9.11 -10.52
CA GLN A 83 -6.14 10.47 -9.98
C GLN A 83 -5.70 10.50 -8.51
N ARG A 84 -5.01 11.57 -8.10
CA ARG A 84 -4.75 11.88 -6.68
C ARG A 84 -6.06 12.23 -5.98
N SER A 85 -6.83 11.23 -5.57
CA SER A 85 -8.07 11.41 -4.83
C SER A 85 -7.81 11.37 -3.31
N ASN A 86 -8.44 12.27 -2.55
CA ASN A 86 -8.36 12.23 -1.09
C ASN A 86 -9.06 10.99 -0.50
N ILE A 87 -9.95 10.36 -1.26
CA ILE A 87 -10.69 9.15 -0.85
C ILE A 87 -9.73 8.03 -0.46
N PHE A 88 -8.66 7.83 -1.22
CA PHE A 88 -7.66 6.81 -0.91
C PHE A 88 -6.98 7.05 0.45
N ILE A 89 -6.72 8.31 0.79
CA ILE A 89 -6.12 8.70 2.09
C ILE A 89 -7.10 8.38 3.22
N TYR A 90 -8.37 8.78 3.08
CA TYR A 90 -9.39 8.51 4.11
C TYR A 90 -9.66 7.02 4.27
N LEU A 91 -9.74 6.27 3.17
CA LEU A 91 -9.90 4.81 3.21
C LEU A 91 -8.74 4.15 3.95
N HIS A 92 -7.51 4.57 3.65
CA HIS A 92 -6.31 4.03 4.29
C HIS A 92 -6.29 4.32 5.79
N ILE A 93 -6.60 5.56 6.19
CA ILE A 93 -6.69 5.95 7.61
C ILE A 93 -7.81 5.19 8.33
N LEU A 94 -8.97 5.02 7.69
CA LEU A 94 -10.11 4.28 8.25
C LEU A 94 -9.75 2.82 8.51
N LEU A 95 -9.15 2.14 7.52
CA LEU A 95 -8.72 0.76 7.64
C LEU A 95 -7.67 0.60 8.74
N GLU A 96 -6.70 1.52 8.79
CA GLU A 96 -5.66 1.55 9.80
C GLU A 96 -6.22 1.75 11.21
N LEU A 97 -7.19 2.65 11.38
CA LEU A 97 -7.88 2.86 12.64
C LEU A 97 -8.68 1.62 13.07
N ALA A 98 -9.37 0.95 12.15
CA ALA A 98 -10.17 -0.24 12.43
C ALA A 98 -9.31 -1.40 12.95
N VAL A 99 -8.24 -1.73 12.22
CA VAL A 99 -7.28 -2.78 12.62
C VAL A 99 -6.68 -2.46 13.99
N TYR A 100 -6.39 -1.19 14.25
CA TYR A 100 -5.75 -0.79 15.48
C TYR A 100 -6.72 -0.70 16.67
N ALA A 101 -7.99 -0.43 16.41
CA ALA A 101 -9.05 -0.53 17.41
C ALA A 101 -9.26 -1.99 17.85
N GLU A 102 -9.29 -2.94 16.91
CA GLU A 102 -9.34 -4.37 17.20
C GLU A 102 -8.11 -4.82 17.99
N PHE A 103 -6.91 -4.43 17.54
CA PHE A 103 -5.66 -4.68 18.27
C PHE A 103 -5.71 -4.12 19.69
N THR A 104 -6.22 -2.90 19.88
CA THR A 104 -6.37 -2.30 21.21
C THR A 104 -7.38 -3.05 22.05
N TYR A 105 -8.49 -3.53 21.49
CA TYR A 105 -9.49 -4.27 22.26
C TYR A 105 -8.96 -5.62 22.77
N GLU A 106 -8.26 -6.37 21.92
CA GLU A 106 -7.77 -7.70 22.27
C GLU A 106 -6.44 -7.68 23.03
N VAL A 107 -5.46 -6.94 22.53
CA VAL A 107 -4.07 -7.03 23.01
C VAL A 107 -3.84 -6.13 24.22
N PHE A 108 -4.45 -4.94 24.28
CA PHE A 108 -4.24 -4.02 25.41
C PHE A 108 -4.77 -4.62 26.72
N GLY A 109 -5.93 -5.30 26.68
CA GLY A 109 -6.50 -5.98 27.84
C GLY A 109 -5.57 -7.06 28.37
N PHE A 110 -5.13 -7.95 27.48
CA PHE A 110 -4.24 -9.06 27.80
C PHE A 110 -2.87 -8.61 28.33
N CYS A 111 -2.26 -7.60 27.70
CA CYS A 111 -0.97 -7.06 28.13
C CYS A 111 -1.03 -6.35 29.49
N ARG A 112 -2.16 -5.72 29.83
CA ARG A 112 -2.36 -5.07 31.12
C ARG A 112 -2.46 -6.09 32.26
N GLU A 113 -3.09 -7.23 32.02
CA GLU A 113 -3.19 -8.33 32.99
C GLU A 113 -1.83 -9.00 33.23
N MET A 114 -0.99 -9.09 32.20
CA MET A 114 0.38 -9.62 32.30
C MET A 114 1.39 -8.68 32.98
N GLY A 115 0.97 -7.50 33.46
CA GLY A 115 1.85 -6.56 34.16
C GLY A 115 2.94 -5.95 33.28
N THR A 116 2.75 -5.92 31.96
CA THR A 116 3.73 -5.34 31.02
C THR A 116 3.92 -3.84 31.26
N THR A 117 5.13 -3.35 31.02
CA THR A 117 5.46 -1.93 31.22
C THR A 117 4.70 -1.06 30.21
N LEU A 118 4.14 0.06 30.69
CA LEU A 118 3.41 1.02 29.85
C LEU A 118 4.23 1.50 28.64
N THR A 119 5.56 1.53 28.78
CA THR A 119 6.48 1.87 27.69
C THR A 119 6.41 0.87 26.54
N SER A 120 6.33 -0.43 26.81
CA SER A 120 6.20 -1.45 25.75
C SER A 120 4.85 -1.36 25.04
N LEU A 121 3.81 -0.99 25.79
CA LEU A 121 2.44 -0.83 25.30
C LEU A 121 2.30 0.40 24.38
N SER A 122 3.10 1.45 24.58
CA SER A 122 3.03 2.69 23.80
C SER A 122 3.80 2.63 22.47
N VAL A 123 4.74 1.71 22.30
CA VAL A 123 5.56 1.58 21.08
C VAL A 123 4.71 1.44 19.81
N PRO A 124 3.69 0.56 19.75
CA PRO A 124 2.88 0.41 18.54
C PRO A 124 2.12 1.70 18.18
N TYR A 125 1.64 2.44 19.19
CA TYR A 125 0.91 3.70 19.00
C TYR A 125 1.82 4.79 18.43
N VAL A 126 3.06 4.87 18.93
CA VAL A 126 4.06 5.83 18.46
C VAL A 126 4.49 5.50 17.02
N LEU A 127 4.78 4.24 16.72
CA LEU A 127 5.13 3.80 15.37
C LEU A 127 4.00 4.08 14.39
N LEU A 128 2.75 3.83 14.80
CA LEU A 128 1.56 4.14 14.01
C LEU A 128 1.46 5.63 13.68
N ALA A 129 1.62 6.49 14.69
CA ALA A 129 1.58 7.94 14.51
C ALA A 129 2.67 8.42 13.54
N ILE A 130 3.92 7.98 13.75
CA ILE A 130 5.06 8.32 12.90
C ILE A 130 4.80 7.89 11.45
N LYS A 131 4.39 6.63 11.24
CA LYS A 131 4.09 6.10 9.91
C LYS A 131 2.97 6.89 9.23
N THR A 132 1.92 7.25 9.97
CA THR A 132 0.77 8.01 9.43
C THR A 132 1.20 9.41 9.00
N ILE A 133 2.05 10.07 9.79
CA ILE A 133 2.62 11.38 9.45
C ILE A 133 3.45 11.29 8.17
N PHE A 134 4.39 10.34 8.08
CA PHE A 134 5.22 10.18 6.88
C PHE A 134 4.36 9.87 5.65
N PHE A 135 3.39 8.97 5.77
CA PHE A 135 2.46 8.64 4.69
C PHE A 135 1.70 9.88 4.20
N TYR A 136 1.15 10.67 5.13
CA TYR A 136 0.43 11.89 4.81
C TYR A 136 1.34 12.92 4.11
N LEU A 137 2.55 13.13 4.63
CA LEU A 137 3.53 14.03 4.06
C LEU A 137 3.92 13.60 2.64
N CYS A 138 4.21 12.31 2.41
CA CYS A 138 4.58 11.78 1.10
C CYS A 138 3.47 11.98 0.06
N ILE A 139 2.21 11.76 0.43
CA ILE A 139 1.09 11.88 -0.52
C ILE A 139 0.74 13.35 -0.80
N LYS A 140 0.79 14.20 0.23
CA LYS A 140 0.44 15.62 0.08
C LYS A 140 1.57 16.47 -0.48
N ARG A 141 2.83 16.00 -0.46
CA ARG A 141 3.94 16.73 -1.06
C ARG A 141 3.66 16.98 -2.55
N ASP A 142 3.69 18.25 -2.95
CA ASP A 142 3.74 18.60 -4.36
C ASP A 142 5.10 18.13 -4.89
N PRO A 143 5.15 17.30 -5.95
CA PRO A 143 6.42 16.85 -6.53
C PRO A 143 7.23 17.99 -7.17
N GLY A 144 6.69 19.22 -7.19
CA GLY A 144 7.34 20.40 -7.72
C GLY A 144 6.95 20.65 -9.17
N THR A 145 7.24 21.86 -9.64
CA THR A 145 6.93 22.27 -11.02
C THR A 145 8.15 22.92 -11.64
N VAL A 146 8.55 22.42 -12.81
CA VAL A 146 9.59 23.04 -13.63
C VAL A 146 9.00 24.29 -14.28
N THR A 147 9.53 25.45 -13.92
CA THR A 147 9.19 26.75 -14.53
C THR A 147 10.38 27.29 -15.29
N LYS A 148 10.14 28.09 -16.35
CA LYS A 148 11.22 28.67 -17.20
C LYS A 148 12.31 29.37 -16.37
N LYS A 149 11.93 30.01 -15.26
CA LYS A 149 12.86 30.67 -14.32
C LYS A 149 13.76 29.69 -13.54
N LYS A 150 13.28 28.48 -13.26
CA LYS A 150 13.99 27.45 -12.46
C LYS A 150 14.78 26.46 -13.31
N VAL A 151 14.56 26.43 -14.64
CA VAL A 151 15.28 25.53 -15.55
C VAL A 151 16.80 25.72 -15.43
N ALA A 152 17.29 26.96 -15.40
CA ALA A 152 18.72 27.24 -15.28
C ALA A 152 19.32 26.67 -13.97
N ALA A 153 18.62 26.84 -12.85
CA ALA A 153 19.05 26.28 -11.56
C ALA A 153 19.07 24.74 -11.57
N GLN A 154 18.10 24.09 -12.23
CA GLN A 154 18.10 22.64 -12.38
C GLN A 154 19.19 22.11 -13.31
N LEU A 155 19.53 22.86 -14.37
CA LEU A 155 20.63 22.50 -15.26
C LEU A 155 22.00 22.61 -14.59
N HIS A 156 22.14 23.52 -13.63
CA HIS A 156 23.34 23.60 -12.80
C HIS A 156 23.50 22.36 -11.90
N ILE A 157 22.41 21.84 -11.33
CA ILE A 157 22.45 20.65 -10.47
C ILE A 157 22.58 19.36 -11.30
N TYR A 158 21.86 19.29 -12.41
CA TYR A 158 21.83 18.14 -13.32
C TYR A 158 22.13 18.59 -14.76
N PRO A 159 23.41 18.64 -15.15
CA PRO A 159 23.80 19.00 -16.51
C PRO A 159 23.40 17.90 -17.52
N TYR A 160 23.32 18.29 -18.79
CA TYR A 160 23.09 17.33 -19.88
C TYR A 160 24.32 16.45 -20.08
N ASP A 161 24.10 15.14 -20.20
CA ASP A 161 25.17 14.16 -20.40
C ASP A 161 25.34 13.79 -21.89
N ASN A 162 24.47 14.29 -22.78
CA ASN A 162 24.42 13.98 -24.21
C ASN A 162 24.45 12.48 -24.53
N ARG A 163 24.00 11.66 -23.58
CA ARG A 163 23.86 10.20 -23.73
C ARG A 163 22.43 9.80 -23.47
N LEU A 164 21.93 10.15 -22.29
CA LEU A 164 20.53 9.95 -21.92
C LEU A 164 19.72 11.24 -22.08
N PHE A 165 20.33 12.39 -21.79
CA PHE A 165 19.69 13.69 -21.77
C PHE A 165 20.42 14.64 -22.71
N HIS A 166 19.73 15.05 -23.76
CA HIS A 166 20.25 15.97 -24.76
C HIS A 166 19.64 17.37 -24.56
N PRO A 167 20.41 18.44 -24.80
CA PRO A 167 19.84 19.78 -24.92
C PRO A 167 18.82 19.81 -26.08
N GLU A 168 17.88 20.75 -26.04
CA GLU A 168 16.81 20.97 -27.06
C GLU A 168 15.58 20.06 -26.99
N VAL A 169 15.54 19.06 -26.11
CA VAL A 169 14.33 18.26 -25.91
C VAL A 169 13.26 19.07 -25.18
N SER A 170 12.19 19.47 -25.88
CA SER A 170 11.08 20.23 -25.30
C SER A 170 9.88 19.34 -24.91
N CYS A 171 9.08 19.81 -23.95
CA CYS A 171 7.78 19.20 -23.66
C CYS A 171 6.73 19.75 -24.62
N PRO A 172 6.02 18.91 -25.39
CA PRO A 172 4.99 19.39 -26.32
C PRO A 172 3.81 20.05 -25.59
N THR A 173 3.45 19.54 -24.41
CA THR A 173 2.33 20.05 -23.62
C THR A 173 2.66 21.34 -22.87
N CYS A 174 3.85 21.41 -22.25
CA CYS A 174 4.24 22.56 -21.43
C CYS A 174 5.08 23.60 -22.18
N GLN A 175 5.49 23.32 -23.42
CA GLN A 175 6.30 24.18 -24.28
C GLN A 175 7.53 24.78 -23.56
N LEU A 176 8.24 23.93 -22.82
CA LEU A 176 9.48 24.27 -22.11
C LEU A 176 10.57 23.25 -22.46
N ILE A 177 11.82 23.72 -22.51
CA ILE A 177 13.00 22.85 -22.66
C ILE A 177 13.11 22.03 -21.37
N LYS A 178 13.11 20.70 -21.51
CA LYS A 178 13.15 19.78 -20.37
C LYS A 178 14.56 19.74 -19.81
N PRO A 179 14.77 20.13 -18.54
CA PRO A 179 16.06 19.89 -17.89
C PRO A 179 16.32 18.38 -17.77
N ALA A 180 17.60 18.02 -17.59
CA ALA A 180 18.00 16.63 -17.41
C ALA A 180 17.17 15.95 -16.30
N ARG A 181 16.82 14.68 -16.51
CA ARG A 181 16.00 13.84 -15.60
C ARG A 181 14.57 14.33 -15.29
N SER A 182 14.08 15.40 -15.92
CA SER A 182 12.68 15.84 -15.74
C SER A 182 11.68 15.10 -16.63
N LYS A 183 10.41 15.02 -16.19
CA LYS A 183 9.33 14.34 -16.92
C LYS A 183 8.03 15.15 -16.89
N HIS A 184 7.22 15.02 -17.94
CA HIS A 184 5.85 15.56 -17.95
C HIS A 184 4.92 14.55 -17.26
N CYS A 185 4.32 14.94 -16.14
CA CYS A 185 3.34 14.13 -15.44
C CYS A 185 1.95 14.45 -15.98
N ARG A 186 1.34 13.52 -16.73
CA ARG A 186 -0.02 13.66 -17.27
C ARG A 186 -1.06 13.87 -16.17
N VAL A 187 -0.88 13.23 -15.00
CA VAL A 187 -1.79 13.34 -13.86
C VAL A 187 -1.75 14.74 -13.24
N CYS A 188 -0.56 15.34 -13.12
CA CYS A 188 -0.39 16.69 -12.57
C CYS A 188 -0.51 17.80 -13.63
N ASN A 189 -0.63 17.40 -14.91
CA ASN A 189 -0.60 18.24 -16.11
C ASN A 189 0.53 19.28 -16.13
N ARG A 190 1.72 18.88 -15.68
CA ARG A 190 2.89 19.77 -15.57
C ARG A 190 4.20 18.99 -15.66
N CYS A 191 5.28 19.68 -16.00
CA CYS A 191 6.63 19.11 -15.92
C CYS A 191 7.12 19.12 -14.47
N VAL A 192 7.56 17.95 -14.00
CA VAL A 192 8.04 17.72 -12.64
C VAL A 192 9.57 17.64 -12.68
N PRO A 193 10.27 18.32 -11.75
CA PRO A 193 11.72 18.28 -11.66
C PRO A 193 12.23 16.87 -11.29
N ALA A 194 13.52 16.63 -11.50
CA ALA A 194 14.19 15.52 -10.83
C ALA A 194 14.31 15.88 -9.34
N LEU A 195 13.68 15.08 -8.47
CA LEU A 195 13.82 15.20 -7.03
C LEU A 195 15.16 14.60 -6.59
#